data_AF-A0AA96QRC4-F1
#
_entry.id   AF-A0AA96QRC4-F1
#
_cell.length_a   1.000
_cell.length_b   1.000
_cell.length_c   1.000
_cell.angle_alpha   90.00
_cell.angle_beta   90.00
_cell.angle_gamma   90.00
#
_symmetry.space_group_name_H-M   'P 1'
#
loop_
_entity.id
_entity.type
_entity.pdbx_description
1 polymer ?
#
loop_
_entity_poly.entity_id
_entity_poly.type
_entity_poly.pdbx_seq_one_letter_code
_entity_poly.pdbx_strand_id
1 'polypeptide(L)'
;MTATDPESGARLLRQLREARGWSGADLANALRATAHRLAVASLLNRQSASIQRTVARWESVADRTSPGGRYQVLLAHLYARTATGTVALGPGSDFDVLLDALRRFGTSPRRVRQLVALVTHGSHGEGDTLSMLLLPAAQASIAAIQRDLSTLDHDVIGRLHESVKTINGQVGETPFVRLQLQLAPLVEFCRSLLALDHVALRQELVVVAATAYSLAGRLAFETRDDETAMALYTEATRTAGHLADQSHRAAIRTSHTMVTLHATGDLEAARVIARAATIDAHRGSSYAVRARAHAVHAEICARAGQASDAAVALDRAWKTVEQLSVDDPHSGFTADHLNGFDGLCALHAGDAGHAHDSLDRSASALRLSRDSVQRGIVSTDLALARLRLGDPAACVDLLHEAVDLASVTGGRVAAQRIRLTRHDLRPWRAESFLAELDDHIHDTLIGR
;
A
#
# COMPACT_ATOMS: atom_id res chain seq x y z
N MET A 1 -8.64 2.49 -29.01
CA MET A 1 -8.66 3.54 -27.96
C MET A 1 -10.05 4.13 -27.91
N THR A 2 -10.83 3.86 -26.86
CA THR A 2 -12.04 4.64 -26.59
C THR A 2 -11.61 6.00 -26.06
N ALA A 3 -11.91 7.08 -26.77
CA ALA A 3 -11.62 8.43 -26.30
C ALA A 3 -12.24 8.65 -24.91
N THR A 4 -11.49 9.25 -24.00
CA THR A 4 -12.00 9.60 -22.67
C THR A 4 -13.07 10.67 -22.82
N ASP A 5 -14.20 10.48 -22.14
CA ASP A 5 -15.34 11.40 -22.15
C ASP A 5 -15.87 11.55 -20.71
N PRO A 6 -15.14 12.31 -19.86
CA PRO A 6 -15.48 12.45 -18.45
C PRO A 6 -16.87 13.06 -18.24
N GLU A 7 -17.36 13.87 -19.17
CA GLU A 7 -18.69 14.46 -19.09
C GLU A 7 -19.78 13.40 -19.18
N SER A 8 -19.67 12.48 -20.15
CA SER A 8 -20.60 11.36 -20.22
C SER A 8 -20.42 10.40 -19.04
N GLY A 9 -19.19 10.21 -18.54
CA GLY A 9 -18.95 9.47 -17.29
C GLY A 9 -19.71 10.05 -16.10
N ALA A 10 -19.65 11.37 -15.91
CA ALA A 10 -20.34 12.09 -14.83
C ALA A 10 -21.87 11.95 -14.95
N ARG A 11 -22.40 12.09 -16.18
CA ARG A 11 -23.83 11.91 -16.45
C ARG A 11 -24.30 10.48 -16.13
N LEU A 12 -23.52 9.45 -16.48
CA LEU A 12 -23.85 8.05 -16.17
C LEU A 12 -23.85 7.76 -14.67
N LEU A 13 -22.87 8.29 -13.91
CA LEU A 13 -22.88 8.14 -12.44
C LEU A 13 -24.10 8.79 -11.81
N ARG A 14 -24.46 9.99 -12.28
CA ARG A 14 -25.66 10.70 -11.83
C ARG A 14 -26.92 9.91 -12.18
N GLN A 15 -27.01 9.39 -13.40
CA GLN A 15 -28.13 8.58 -13.86
C GLN A 15 -28.31 7.32 -13.01
N LEU A 16 -27.22 6.62 -12.67
CA LEU A 16 -27.25 5.45 -11.78
C LEU A 16 -27.86 5.77 -10.42
N ARG A 17 -27.44 6.88 -9.82
CA ARG A 17 -27.97 7.34 -8.54
C ARG A 17 -29.46 7.69 -8.65
N GLU A 18 -29.83 8.47 -9.65
CA GLU A 18 -31.21 8.93 -9.86
C GLU A 18 -32.15 7.77 -10.23
N ALA A 19 -31.69 6.77 -10.99
CA ALA A 19 -32.45 5.57 -11.31
C ALA A 19 -32.82 4.72 -10.08
N ARG A 20 -32.01 4.79 -9.01
CA ARG A 20 -32.32 4.20 -7.70
C ARG A 20 -33.20 5.08 -6.81
N GLY A 21 -33.60 6.27 -7.29
CA GLY A 21 -34.33 7.26 -6.50
C GLY A 21 -33.51 7.86 -5.37
N TRP A 22 -32.17 7.77 -5.44
CA TRP A 22 -31.29 8.20 -4.36
C TRP A 22 -30.94 9.68 -4.46
N SER A 23 -31.01 10.38 -3.34
CA SER A 23 -30.33 11.66 -3.17
C SER A 23 -28.80 11.45 -3.04
N GLY A 24 -28.03 12.54 -3.11
CA GLY A 24 -26.59 12.47 -2.82
C GLY A 24 -26.29 11.99 -1.39
N ALA A 25 -27.18 12.26 -0.44
CA ALA A 25 -27.06 11.78 0.93
C ALA A 25 -27.35 10.26 1.03
N ASP A 26 -28.32 9.76 0.27
CA ASP A 26 -28.63 8.33 0.22
C ASP A 26 -27.46 7.53 -0.35
N LEU A 27 -26.86 8.00 -1.46
CA LEU A 27 -25.67 7.36 -2.01
C LEU A 27 -24.49 7.41 -1.03
N ALA A 28 -24.27 8.53 -0.33
CA ALA A 28 -23.23 8.63 0.69
C ALA A 28 -23.45 7.62 1.83
N ASN A 29 -24.69 7.47 2.32
CA ASN A 29 -25.04 6.49 3.35
C ASN A 29 -24.89 5.06 2.84
N ALA A 30 -25.29 4.77 1.61
CA ALA A 30 -25.13 3.46 0.97
C ALA A 30 -23.66 3.08 0.76
N LEU A 31 -22.81 4.05 0.42
CA LEU A 31 -21.35 3.88 0.35
C LEU A 31 -20.76 3.61 1.73
N ARG A 32 -21.21 4.30 2.80
CA ARG A 32 -20.78 4.02 4.18
C ARG A 32 -21.22 2.65 4.67
N ALA A 33 -22.45 2.24 4.35
CA ALA A 33 -22.95 0.91 4.68
C ALA A 33 -22.17 -0.18 3.93
N THR A 34 -21.84 0.07 2.66
CA THR A 34 -20.98 -0.84 1.88
C THR A 34 -19.56 -0.86 2.42
N ALA A 35 -19.01 0.27 2.85
CA ALA A 35 -17.71 0.35 3.50
C ALA A 35 -17.70 -0.41 4.84
N HIS A 36 -18.77 -0.33 5.65
CA HIS A 36 -18.95 -1.16 6.84
C HIS A 36 -18.93 -2.65 6.50
N ARG A 37 -19.75 -3.06 5.52
CA ARG A 37 -19.81 -4.45 5.07
C ARG A 37 -18.50 -4.97 4.49
N LEU A 38 -17.63 -4.08 4.01
CA LEU A 38 -16.33 -4.42 3.44
C LEU A 38 -15.16 -4.06 4.37
N ALA A 39 -15.44 -3.69 5.63
CA ALA A 39 -14.44 -3.32 6.64
C ALA A 39 -13.42 -2.28 6.14
N VAL A 40 -13.85 -1.38 5.24
CA VAL A 40 -13.03 -0.28 4.72
C VAL A 40 -13.04 0.85 5.74
N ALA A 41 -12.16 0.75 6.74
CA ALA A 41 -12.09 1.61 7.93
C ALA A 41 -12.10 3.13 7.63
N SER A 42 -11.45 3.53 6.55
CA SER A 42 -11.27 4.93 6.11
C SER A 42 -12.55 5.73 5.86
N LEU A 43 -13.66 5.04 5.60
CA LEU A 43 -14.96 5.65 5.30
C LEU A 43 -15.97 5.49 6.43
N LEU A 44 -15.66 4.69 7.45
CA LEU A 44 -16.49 4.53 8.64
C LEU A 44 -16.52 5.85 9.43
N ASN A 45 -15.35 6.48 9.56
CA ASN A 45 -15.12 7.68 10.35
C ASN A 45 -15.35 9.00 9.58
N ARG A 46 -15.55 8.94 8.24
CA ARG A 46 -15.85 10.15 7.46
C ARG A 46 -17.29 10.57 7.65
N GLN A 47 -17.49 11.86 7.91
CA GLN A 47 -18.81 12.48 7.95
C GLN A 47 -19.53 12.29 6.60
N SER A 48 -20.82 11.94 6.64
CA SER A 48 -21.64 11.71 5.44
C SER A 48 -21.61 12.90 4.47
N ALA A 49 -21.62 14.13 4.99
CA ALA A 49 -21.51 15.36 4.20
C ALA A 49 -20.20 15.47 3.40
N SER A 50 -19.10 14.88 3.86
CA SER A 50 -17.82 14.85 3.12
C SER A 50 -17.88 13.89 1.93
N ILE A 51 -18.49 12.72 2.13
CA ILE A 51 -18.71 11.74 1.06
C ILE A 51 -19.68 12.31 0.03
N GLN A 52 -20.76 12.95 0.47
CA GLN A 52 -21.72 13.63 -0.42
C GLN A 52 -21.06 14.69 -1.32
N ARG A 53 -20.18 15.53 -0.75
CA ARG A 53 -19.40 16.50 -1.55
C ARG A 53 -18.50 15.81 -2.58
N THR A 54 -17.91 14.68 -2.20
CA THR A 54 -17.06 13.90 -3.11
C THR A 54 -17.88 13.32 -4.26
N VAL A 55 -19.06 12.75 -3.98
CA VAL A 55 -20.02 12.26 -4.98
C VAL A 55 -20.44 13.39 -5.92
N ALA A 56 -20.82 14.55 -5.38
CA ALA A 56 -21.25 15.69 -6.19
C ALA A 56 -20.17 16.17 -7.17
N ARG A 57 -18.89 16.05 -6.80
CA ARG A 57 -17.77 16.36 -7.70
C ARG A 57 -17.66 15.36 -8.85
N TRP A 58 -17.90 14.08 -8.63
CA TRP A 58 -17.87 13.07 -9.69
C TRP A 58 -19.04 13.20 -10.67
N GLU A 59 -20.20 13.65 -10.18
CA GLU A 59 -21.42 13.83 -10.99
C GLU A 59 -21.48 15.21 -11.68
N SER A 60 -20.53 16.09 -11.39
CA SER A 60 -20.46 17.43 -11.98
C SER A 60 -19.79 17.36 -13.35
N VAL A 61 -20.47 17.87 -14.38
CA VAL A 61 -19.88 18.03 -15.73
C VAL A 61 -18.76 19.08 -15.73
N ALA A 62 -18.82 20.03 -14.79
CA ALA A 62 -17.81 21.09 -14.67
C ALA A 62 -16.52 20.61 -13.97
N ASP A 63 -16.58 19.52 -13.20
CA ASP A 63 -15.44 19.00 -12.45
C ASP A 63 -15.07 17.61 -12.98
N ARG A 64 -13.91 17.48 -13.64
CA ARG A 64 -13.45 16.25 -14.31
C ARG A 64 -12.87 15.23 -13.33
N THR A 65 -13.37 15.19 -12.10
CA THR A 65 -12.85 14.33 -11.04
C THR A 65 -13.46 12.94 -11.13
N SER A 66 -12.64 11.91 -11.31
CA SER A 66 -13.10 10.51 -11.31
C SER A 66 -13.19 9.94 -9.88
N PRO A 67 -14.02 8.89 -9.66
CA PRO A 67 -13.97 8.14 -8.43
C PRO A 67 -12.60 7.47 -8.25
N GLY A 68 -11.92 7.78 -7.15
CA GLY A 68 -10.65 7.13 -6.81
C GLY A 68 -10.82 5.62 -6.55
N GLY A 69 -9.72 4.85 -6.66
CA GLY A 69 -9.75 3.38 -6.65
C GLY A 69 -10.57 2.73 -5.53
N ARG A 70 -10.54 3.26 -4.31
CA ARG A 70 -11.37 2.78 -3.19
C ARG A 70 -12.87 2.95 -3.44
N TYR A 71 -13.28 4.09 -3.99
CA TYR A 71 -14.67 4.38 -4.28
C TYR A 71 -15.15 3.60 -5.49
N GLN A 72 -14.28 3.33 -6.46
CA GLN A 72 -14.59 2.41 -7.55
C GLN A 72 -14.96 1.01 -7.01
N VAL A 73 -14.25 0.51 -6.00
CA VAL A 73 -14.60 -0.77 -5.36
C VAL A 73 -15.94 -0.69 -4.63
N LEU A 74 -16.18 0.37 -3.85
CA LEU A 74 -17.44 0.51 -3.13
C LEU A 74 -18.63 0.66 -4.09
N LEU A 75 -18.48 1.48 -5.13
CA LEU A 75 -19.46 1.63 -6.19
C LEU A 75 -19.67 0.30 -6.91
N ALA A 76 -18.60 -0.45 -7.20
CA ALA A 76 -18.68 -1.77 -7.81
C ALA A 76 -19.53 -2.73 -6.97
N HIS A 77 -19.25 -2.88 -5.67
CA HIS A 77 -20.06 -3.73 -4.80
C HIS A 77 -21.49 -3.21 -4.58
N LEU A 78 -21.69 -1.89 -4.60
CA LEU A 78 -23.00 -1.27 -4.41
C LEU A 78 -23.91 -1.45 -5.63
N TYR A 79 -23.38 -1.22 -6.83
CA TYR A 79 -24.13 -1.30 -8.08
C TYR A 79 -24.15 -2.70 -8.70
N ALA A 80 -23.30 -3.62 -8.23
CA ALA A 80 -23.42 -5.05 -8.50
C ALA A 80 -24.69 -5.69 -7.94
N ARG A 81 -25.37 -5.04 -6.99
CA ARG A 81 -26.58 -5.56 -6.35
C ARG A 81 -27.79 -4.73 -6.77
N THR A 82 -28.89 -5.39 -7.11
CA THR A 82 -30.19 -4.75 -7.37
C THR A 82 -30.76 -4.15 -6.08
N ALA A 83 -31.86 -3.39 -6.19
CA ALA A 83 -32.61 -2.90 -5.03
C ALA A 83 -33.10 -4.04 -4.10
N THR A 84 -33.31 -5.23 -4.66
CA THR A 84 -33.69 -6.45 -3.92
C THR A 84 -32.50 -7.21 -3.32
N GLY A 85 -31.26 -6.74 -3.54
CA GLY A 85 -30.05 -7.32 -2.97
C GLY A 85 -29.39 -8.43 -3.81
N THR A 86 -30.05 -8.91 -4.87
CA THR A 86 -29.54 -9.92 -5.79
C THR A 86 -28.41 -9.37 -6.67
N VAL A 87 -27.42 -10.19 -6.99
CA VAL A 87 -26.27 -9.76 -7.80
C VAL A 87 -26.63 -9.76 -9.30
N ALA A 88 -26.37 -8.65 -9.99
CA ALA A 88 -26.59 -8.47 -11.42
C ALA A 88 -25.36 -7.82 -12.07
N LEU A 89 -24.63 -8.58 -12.89
CA LEU A 89 -23.38 -8.16 -13.54
C LEU A 89 -23.46 -8.10 -15.07
N GLY A 90 -24.57 -8.56 -15.65
CA GLY A 90 -24.74 -8.69 -17.09
C GLY A 90 -24.97 -7.36 -17.83
N PRO A 91 -24.99 -7.39 -19.17
CA PRO A 91 -25.29 -6.21 -19.98
C PRO A 91 -26.59 -5.52 -19.55
N GLY A 92 -26.56 -4.20 -19.45
CA GLY A 92 -27.71 -3.40 -19.02
C GLY A 92 -28.01 -3.40 -17.52
N SER A 93 -27.18 -4.08 -16.70
CA SER A 93 -27.22 -3.93 -15.25
C SER A 93 -26.64 -2.57 -14.81
N ASP A 94 -27.02 -2.12 -13.61
CA ASP A 94 -26.40 -0.95 -12.98
C ASP A 94 -24.87 -1.09 -12.87
N PHE A 95 -24.38 -2.32 -12.68
CA PHE A 95 -22.95 -2.60 -12.65
C PHE A 95 -22.28 -2.38 -13.99
N ASP A 96 -22.88 -2.84 -15.09
CA ASP A 96 -22.36 -2.63 -16.44
C ASP A 96 -22.33 -1.13 -16.79
N VAL A 97 -23.38 -0.39 -16.44
CA VAL A 97 -23.44 1.07 -16.59
C VAL A 97 -22.37 1.77 -15.76
N LEU A 98 -22.11 1.30 -14.53
CA LEU A 98 -21.01 1.82 -13.71
C LEU A 98 -19.66 1.57 -14.38
N LEU A 99 -19.42 0.37 -14.91
CA LEU A 99 -18.17 0.07 -15.59
C LEU A 99 -18.00 0.94 -16.85
N ASP A 100 -19.07 1.22 -17.60
CA ASP A 100 -19.01 2.18 -18.71
C ASP A 100 -18.68 3.59 -18.24
N ALA A 101 -19.33 4.07 -17.17
CA ALA A 101 -19.02 5.37 -16.57
C ALA A 101 -17.53 5.46 -16.19
N LEU A 102 -17.00 4.43 -15.53
CA LEU A 102 -15.60 4.35 -15.15
C LEU A 102 -14.66 4.33 -16.36
N ARG A 103 -14.97 3.58 -17.43
CA ARG A 103 -14.19 3.59 -18.68
C ARG A 103 -14.13 4.99 -19.30
N ARG A 104 -15.24 5.72 -19.29
CA ARG A 104 -15.33 7.11 -19.81
C ARG A 104 -14.50 8.10 -19.00
N PHE A 105 -14.37 7.87 -17.70
CA PHE A 105 -13.41 8.56 -16.83
C PHE A 105 -11.94 8.17 -17.06
N GLY A 106 -11.66 7.25 -17.98
CA GLY A 106 -10.31 6.73 -18.24
C GLY A 106 -9.94 5.52 -17.38
N THR A 107 -10.89 4.87 -16.69
CA THR A 107 -10.56 3.68 -15.89
C THR A 107 -10.03 2.56 -16.79
N SER A 108 -8.80 2.11 -16.54
CA SER A 108 -8.14 1.15 -17.43
C SER A 108 -8.89 -0.19 -17.57
N PRO A 109 -8.81 -0.89 -18.72
CA PRO A 109 -9.42 -2.21 -18.90
C PRO A 109 -8.96 -3.24 -17.87
N ARG A 110 -7.70 -3.16 -17.43
CA ARG A 110 -7.17 -4.01 -16.34
C ARG A 110 -7.89 -3.72 -15.03
N ARG A 111 -8.07 -2.44 -14.68
CA ARG A 111 -8.81 -2.05 -13.47
C ARG A 111 -10.27 -2.47 -13.53
N VAL A 112 -10.94 -2.32 -14.68
CA VAL A 112 -12.30 -2.81 -14.90
C VAL A 112 -12.37 -4.33 -14.67
N ARG A 113 -11.46 -5.11 -15.26
CA ARG A 113 -11.39 -6.57 -15.00
C ARG A 113 -11.17 -6.90 -13.53
N GLN A 114 -10.36 -6.12 -12.82
CA GLN A 114 -10.18 -6.29 -11.38
C GLN A 114 -11.47 -6.02 -10.59
N LEU A 115 -12.22 -4.97 -10.93
CA LEU A 115 -13.50 -4.66 -10.28
C LEU A 115 -14.54 -5.77 -10.53
N VAL A 116 -14.61 -6.27 -11.77
CA VAL A 116 -15.44 -7.44 -12.11
C VAL A 116 -15.03 -8.64 -11.26
N ALA A 117 -13.74 -8.99 -11.26
CA ALA A 117 -13.25 -10.12 -10.47
C ALA A 117 -13.57 -9.97 -8.97
N LEU A 118 -13.38 -8.78 -8.38
CA LEU A 118 -13.68 -8.53 -6.97
C LEU A 118 -15.15 -8.80 -6.63
N VAL A 119 -16.07 -8.41 -7.52
CA VAL A 119 -17.51 -8.60 -7.31
C VAL A 119 -17.94 -10.05 -7.60
N THR A 120 -17.42 -10.66 -8.67
CA THR A 120 -17.77 -12.04 -9.05
C THR A 120 -17.32 -13.05 -7.97
N HIS A 121 -16.15 -12.85 -7.37
CA HIS A 121 -15.68 -13.75 -6.29
C HIS A 121 -16.40 -13.52 -4.96
N GLY A 122 -17.12 -12.40 -4.78
CA GLY A 122 -17.90 -12.09 -3.58
C GLY A 122 -19.41 -12.37 -3.71
N SER A 123 -19.89 -12.86 -4.85
CA SER A 123 -21.33 -13.03 -5.13
C SER A 123 -21.89 -14.43 -4.89
N HIS A 124 -21.05 -15.38 -4.48
CA HIS A 124 -21.43 -16.79 -4.26
C HIS A 124 -21.94 -17.12 -2.84
N GLY A 125 -22.38 -16.15 -2.04
CA GLY A 125 -23.14 -16.45 -0.82
C GLY A 125 -23.73 -15.22 -0.13
N GLU A 126 -24.96 -15.39 0.34
CA GLU A 126 -25.66 -14.45 1.19
C GLU A 126 -25.17 -14.62 2.62
N GLY A 127 -24.51 -13.58 3.14
CA GLY A 127 -23.92 -13.56 4.48
C GLY A 127 -22.40 -13.48 4.41
N ASP A 128 -21.90 -12.25 4.54
CA ASP A 128 -20.50 -11.92 4.78
C ASP A 128 -19.54 -12.01 3.57
N THR A 129 -19.67 -11.02 2.66
CA THR A 129 -18.80 -10.79 1.50
C THR A 129 -17.31 -10.65 1.82
N LEU A 130 -16.97 -10.34 3.08
CA LEU A 130 -15.59 -10.22 3.55
C LEU A 130 -14.98 -11.55 3.93
N SER A 131 -15.79 -12.44 4.53
CA SER A 131 -15.33 -13.76 4.89
C SER A 131 -14.82 -14.49 3.66
N MET A 132 -15.52 -14.44 2.51
CA MET A 132 -15.10 -15.11 1.26
C MET A 132 -13.74 -14.67 0.69
N LEU A 133 -13.22 -13.50 1.09
CA LEU A 133 -11.90 -13.03 0.67
C LEU A 133 -10.77 -13.58 1.55
N LEU A 134 -11.09 -14.07 2.75
CA LEU A 134 -10.17 -14.80 3.62
C LEU A 134 -9.92 -16.20 3.09
N LEU A 135 -8.78 -16.78 3.48
CA LEU A 135 -8.54 -18.22 3.30
C LEU A 135 -9.65 -19.01 4.05
N PRO A 136 -10.23 -20.07 3.46
CA PRO A 136 -11.34 -20.81 4.05
C PRO A 136 -11.08 -21.29 5.50
N ALA A 137 -9.83 -21.65 5.81
CA ALA A 137 -9.43 -22.06 7.15
C ALA A 137 -9.50 -20.92 8.19
N ALA A 138 -9.20 -19.68 7.79
CA ALA A 138 -9.30 -18.51 8.66
C ALA A 138 -10.76 -18.15 8.93
N GLN A 139 -11.62 -18.24 7.90
CA GLN A 139 -13.08 -18.02 8.04
C GLN A 139 -13.68 -18.98 9.07
N ALA A 140 -13.41 -20.27 8.93
CA ALA A 140 -13.94 -21.30 9.83
C ALA A 140 -13.48 -21.06 11.28
N SER A 141 -12.22 -20.66 11.47
CA SER A 141 -11.65 -20.37 12.79
C SER A 141 -12.29 -19.16 13.45
N ILE A 142 -12.46 -18.06 12.70
CA ILE A 142 -13.12 -16.84 13.18
C ILE A 142 -14.57 -17.13 13.57
N ALA A 143 -15.31 -17.80 12.69
CA ALA A 143 -16.71 -18.13 12.94
C ALA A 143 -16.90 -19.10 14.12
N ALA A 144 -15.93 -19.99 14.38
CA ALA A 144 -15.96 -20.88 15.53
C ALA A 144 -15.73 -20.11 16.84
N ILE A 145 -14.70 -19.25 16.89
CA ILE A 145 -14.40 -18.44 18.08
C ILE A 145 -15.51 -17.44 18.39
N GLN A 146 -16.11 -16.83 17.37
CA GLN A 146 -17.25 -15.93 17.57
C GLN A 146 -18.45 -16.64 18.20
N ARG A 147 -18.58 -17.95 18.00
CA ARG A 147 -19.61 -18.79 18.63
C ARG A 147 -19.21 -19.26 20.02
N ASP A 148 -17.94 -19.57 20.23
CA ASP A 148 -17.41 -20.07 21.49
C ASP A 148 -15.95 -19.67 21.69
N LEU A 149 -15.70 -18.73 22.61
CA LEU A 149 -14.37 -18.25 22.97
C LEU A 149 -13.47 -19.32 23.59
N SER A 150 -14.03 -20.40 24.15
CA SER A 150 -13.26 -21.50 24.73
C SER A 150 -12.50 -22.32 23.67
N THR A 151 -12.85 -22.13 22.40
CA THR A 151 -12.16 -22.73 21.25
C THR A 151 -10.88 -21.98 20.85
N LEU A 152 -10.55 -20.86 21.50
CA LEU A 152 -9.30 -20.14 21.25
C LEU A 152 -8.12 -20.91 21.83
N ASP A 153 -7.26 -21.42 20.95
CA ASP A 153 -6.03 -22.15 21.28
C ASP A 153 -4.84 -21.69 20.41
N HIS A 154 -3.66 -22.27 20.67
CA HIS A 154 -2.44 -22.01 19.90
C HIS A 154 -2.60 -22.32 18.40
N ASP A 155 -3.38 -23.32 18.05
CA ASP A 155 -3.58 -23.76 16.67
C ASP A 155 -4.41 -22.73 15.88
N VAL A 156 -5.44 -22.15 16.49
CA VAL A 156 -6.17 -21.03 15.89
C VAL A 156 -5.27 -19.81 15.71
N ILE A 157 -4.47 -19.44 16.72
CA ILE A 157 -3.54 -18.30 16.60
C ILE A 157 -2.50 -18.56 15.51
N GLY A 158 -2.00 -19.79 15.40
CA GLY A 158 -1.12 -20.23 14.31
C GLY A 158 -1.76 -20.06 12.94
N ARG A 159 -3.04 -20.43 12.77
CA ARG A 159 -3.79 -20.20 11.52
C ARG A 159 -3.98 -18.73 11.19
N LEU A 160 -4.24 -17.87 12.18
CA LEU A 160 -4.31 -16.43 11.97
C LEU A 160 -2.96 -15.87 11.52
N HIS A 161 -1.87 -16.30 12.18
CA HIS A 161 -0.51 -15.92 11.82
C HIS A 161 -0.19 -16.29 10.37
N GLU A 162 -0.43 -17.54 9.97
CA GLU A 162 -0.19 -18.02 8.61
C GLU A 162 -1.08 -17.31 7.58
N SER A 163 -2.29 -16.90 7.95
CA SER A 163 -3.17 -16.12 7.07
C SER A 163 -2.60 -14.72 6.82
N VAL A 164 -2.17 -14.02 7.86
CA VAL A 164 -1.51 -12.71 7.75
C VAL A 164 -0.23 -12.82 6.93
N LYS A 165 0.59 -13.84 7.19
CA LYS A 165 1.82 -14.13 6.46
C LYS A 165 1.57 -14.44 4.98
N THR A 166 0.53 -15.20 4.66
CA THR A 166 0.13 -15.50 3.28
C THR A 166 -0.28 -14.23 2.54
N ILE A 167 -1.09 -13.37 3.16
CA ILE A 167 -1.49 -12.08 2.57
C ILE A 167 -0.26 -11.19 2.37
N ASN A 168 0.66 -11.14 3.34
CA ASN A 168 1.92 -10.39 3.20
C ASN A 168 2.79 -10.93 2.06
N GLY A 169 2.84 -12.26 1.86
CA GLY A 169 3.60 -12.89 0.80
C GLY A 169 3.11 -12.54 -0.61
N GLN A 170 1.86 -12.08 -0.76
CA GLN A 170 1.28 -11.65 -2.03
C GLN A 170 1.62 -10.20 -2.39
N VAL A 171 2.31 -9.46 -1.52
CA VAL A 171 2.77 -8.10 -1.80
C VAL A 171 3.76 -8.13 -2.98
N GLY A 172 3.52 -7.26 -3.97
CA GLY A 172 4.28 -7.21 -5.22
C GLY A 172 3.60 -7.95 -6.38
N GLU A 173 2.73 -8.92 -6.07
CA GLU A 173 2.00 -9.70 -7.08
C GLU A 173 0.53 -9.30 -7.16
N THR A 174 -0.08 -8.99 -6.01
CA THR A 174 -1.50 -8.66 -5.89
C THR A 174 -1.69 -7.17 -5.65
N PRO A 175 -2.67 -6.51 -6.32
CA PRO A 175 -2.96 -5.10 -6.07
C PRO A 175 -3.30 -4.82 -4.60
N PHE A 176 -2.71 -3.75 -4.04
CA PHE A 176 -2.85 -3.42 -2.61
C PHE A 176 -4.30 -3.31 -2.11
N VAL A 177 -5.23 -2.81 -2.95
CA VAL A 177 -6.65 -2.72 -2.58
C VAL A 177 -7.26 -4.09 -2.31
N ARG A 178 -6.85 -5.13 -3.05
CA ARG A 178 -7.34 -6.50 -2.82
C ARG A 178 -6.79 -7.05 -1.52
N LEU A 179 -5.48 -6.88 -1.28
CA LEU A 179 -4.84 -7.28 -0.03
C LEU A 179 -5.50 -6.60 1.18
N GLN A 180 -5.87 -5.32 1.05
CA GLN A 180 -6.52 -4.57 2.11
C GLN A 180 -7.87 -5.19 2.48
N LEU A 181 -8.67 -5.57 1.49
CA LEU A 181 -9.96 -6.24 1.74
C LEU A 181 -9.80 -7.62 2.37
N GLN A 182 -8.77 -8.37 1.99
CA GLN A 182 -8.46 -9.68 2.58
C GLN A 182 -8.00 -9.57 4.04
N LEU A 183 -7.22 -8.54 4.37
CA LEU A 183 -6.65 -8.37 5.69
C LEU A 183 -7.62 -7.74 6.70
N ALA A 184 -8.57 -6.92 6.24
CA ALA A 184 -9.44 -6.15 7.11
C ALA A 184 -10.20 -6.98 8.17
N PRO A 185 -10.77 -8.17 7.85
CA PRO A 185 -11.43 -9.00 8.86
C PRO A 185 -10.46 -9.55 9.91
N LEU A 186 -9.22 -9.88 9.51
CA LEU A 186 -8.20 -10.37 10.44
C LEU A 186 -7.78 -9.27 11.43
N VAL A 187 -7.68 -8.02 10.96
CA VAL A 187 -7.38 -6.86 11.81
C VAL A 187 -8.46 -6.65 12.85
N GLU A 188 -9.73 -6.64 12.44
CA GLU A 188 -10.84 -6.43 13.38
C GLU A 188 -10.98 -7.58 14.36
N PHE A 189 -10.75 -8.80 13.90
CA PHE A 189 -10.74 -9.98 14.75
C PHE A 189 -9.60 -9.94 15.79
N CYS A 190 -8.38 -9.59 15.37
CA CYS A 190 -7.25 -9.41 16.29
C CYS A 190 -7.54 -8.32 17.33
N ARG A 191 -8.19 -7.23 16.93
CA ARG A 191 -8.59 -6.15 17.85
C ARG A 191 -9.60 -6.62 18.88
N SER A 192 -10.60 -7.38 18.43
CA SER A 192 -11.61 -7.98 19.29
C SER A 192 -10.98 -8.95 20.30
N LEU A 193 -10.07 -9.82 19.84
CA LEU A 193 -9.38 -10.78 20.71
C LEU A 193 -8.45 -10.09 21.73
N LEU A 194 -7.74 -9.03 21.34
CA LEU A 194 -6.85 -8.30 22.26
C LEU A 194 -7.62 -7.52 23.34
N ALA A 195 -8.90 -7.23 23.12
CA ALA A 195 -9.77 -6.63 24.13
C ALA A 195 -10.20 -7.64 25.21
N LEU A 196 -10.04 -8.95 24.95
CA LEU A 196 -10.33 -10.01 25.90
C LEU A 196 -9.10 -10.29 26.77
N ASP A 197 -9.33 -10.59 28.05
CA ASP A 197 -8.23 -10.86 29.00
C ASP A 197 -7.88 -12.37 28.99
N HIS A 198 -7.03 -12.78 28.04
CA HIS A 198 -6.52 -14.15 27.92
C HIS A 198 -5.01 -14.19 28.16
N VAL A 199 -4.60 -14.43 29.40
CA VAL A 199 -3.18 -14.34 29.82
C VAL A 199 -2.28 -15.36 29.12
N ALA A 200 -2.75 -16.61 28.94
CA ALA A 200 -1.92 -17.71 28.42
C ALA A 200 -1.47 -17.53 26.96
N LEU A 201 -2.34 -16.96 26.11
CA LEU A 201 -2.10 -16.80 24.67
C LEU A 201 -1.70 -15.37 24.29
N ARG A 202 -1.53 -14.49 25.29
CA ARG A 202 -1.40 -13.05 25.06
C ARG A 202 -0.20 -12.69 24.19
N GLN A 203 0.95 -13.32 24.41
CA GLN A 203 2.16 -12.99 23.66
C GLN A 203 2.04 -13.34 22.17
N GLU A 204 1.52 -14.53 21.84
CA GLU A 204 1.31 -14.94 20.45
C GLU A 204 0.26 -14.06 19.75
N LEU A 205 -0.83 -13.75 20.45
CA LEU A 205 -1.87 -12.85 19.93
C LEU A 205 -1.31 -11.44 19.68
N VAL A 206 -0.46 -10.91 20.56
CA VAL A 206 0.22 -9.62 20.38
C VAL A 206 1.10 -9.63 19.13
N VAL A 207 1.85 -10.71 18.87
CA VAL A 207 2.68 -10.85 17.65
C VAL A 207 1.81 -10.81 16.40
N VAL A 208 0.76 -11.62 16.35
CA VAL A 208 -0.14 -11.70 15.17
C VAL A 208 -0.84 -10.36 14.93
N ALA A 209 -1.38 -9.75 15.99
CA ALA A 209 -2.07 -8.47 15.89
C ALA A 209 -1.14 -7.33 15.46
N ALA A 210 0.06 -7.23 16.06
CA ALA A 210 1.04 -6.21 15.67
C ALA A 210 1.46 -6.38 14.20
N THR A 211 1.66 -7.61 13.74
CA THR A 211 1.95 -7.93 12.34
C THR A 211 0.80 -7.52 11.42
N ALA A 212 -0.44 -7.88 11.78
CA ALA A 212 -1.64 -7.56 11.01
C ALA A 212 -1.85 -6.04 10.91
N TYR A 213 -1.70 -5.30 12.01
CA TYR A 213 -1.85 -3.85 12.05
C TYR A 213 -0.76 -3.15 11.23
N SER A 214 0.49 -3.61 11.33
CA SER A 214 1.59 -3.04 10.53
C SER A 214 1.38 -3.27 9.04
N LEU A 215 0.96 -4.47 8.64
CA LEU A 215 0.63 -4.76 7.24
C LEU A 215 -0.56 -3.92 6.78
N ALA A 216 -1.63 -3.83 7.57
CA ALA A 216 -2.79 -3.02 7.24
C ALA A 216 -2.44 -1.53 7.11
N GLY A 217 -1.54 -1.02 7.95
CA GLY A 217 -0.99 0.32 7.85
C GLY A 217 -0.24 0.54 6.54
N ARG A 218 0.59 -0.41 6.11
CA ARG A 218 1.25 -0.39 4.79
C ARG A 218 0.23 -0.36 3.65
N LEU A 219 -0.78 -1.23 3.68
CA LEU A 219 -1.80 -1.30 2.64
C LEU A 219 -2.63 -0.02 2.55
N ALA A 220 -2.98 0.58 3.69
CA ALA A 220 -3.65 1.88 3.75
C ALA A 220 -2.79 2.99 3.12
N PHE A 221 -1.50 3.04 3.43
CA PHE A 221 -0.57 4.01 2.84
C PHE A 221 -0.49 3.91 1.31
N GLU A 222 -0.33 2.69 0.79
CA GLU A 222 -0.23 2.45 -0.65
C GLU A 222 -1.53 2.80 -1.38
N THR A 223 -2.67 2.61 -0.72
CA THR A 223 -4.00 3.00 -1.24
C THR A 223 -4.36 4.47 -1.00
N ARG A 224 -3.40 5.30 -0.55
CA ARG A 224 -3.53 6.74 -0.29
C ARG A 224 -4.49 7.09 0.85
N ASP A 225 -4.48 6.28 1.89
CA ASP A 225 -5.25 6.48 3.10
C ASP A 225 -4.32 6.73 4.31
N ASP A 226 -3.72 7.91 4.30
CA ASP A 226 -2.62 8.27 5.20
C ASP A 226 -3.04 8.34 6.66
N GLU A 227 -4.25 8.83 6.95
CA GLU A 227 -4.80 8.90 8.30
C GLU A 227 -4.92 7.50 8.93
N THR A 228 -5.54 6.56 8.21
CA THR A 228 -5.66 5.17 8.64
C THR A 228 -4.29 4.50 8.74
N ALA A 229 -3.37 4.79 7.80
CA ALA A 229 -2.02 4.25 7.86
C ALA A 229 -1.29 4.66 9.16
N MET A 230 -1.29 5.96 9.49
CA MET A 230 -0.69 6.49 10.71
C MET A 230 -1.33 5.88 11.97
N ALA A 231 -2.66 5.79 12.01
CA ALA A 231 -3.38 5.20 13.14
C ALA A 231 -3.00 3.72 13.35
N LEU A 232 -2.98 2.93 12.27
CA LEU A 232 -2.64 1.51 12.33
C LEU A 232 -1.18 1.25 12.70
N TYR A 233 -0.23 2.05 12.20
CA TYR A 233 1.17 1.93 12.63
C TYR A 233 1.38 2.32 14.09
N THR A 234 0.64 3.31 14.58
CA THR A 234 0.64 3.70 15.98
C THR A 234 0.10 2.57 16.86
N GLU A 235 -1.02 1.98 16.45
CA GLU A 235 -1.61 0.81 17.13
C GLU A 235 -0.66 -0.39 17.10
N ALA A 236 -0.06 -0.70 15.95
CA ALA A 236 0.93 -1.77 15.80
C ALA A 236 2.13 -1.58 16.73
N THR A 237 2.68 -0.35 16.79
CA THR A 237 3.83 0.00 17.64
C THR A 237 3.49 -0.16 19.12
N ARG A 238 2.31 0.29 19.54
CA ARG A 238 1.82 0.15 20.92
C ARG A 238 1.64 -1.32 21.28
N THR A 239 0.97 -2.09 20.42
CA THR A 239 0.73 -3.53 20.62
C THR A 239 2.05 -4.28 20.75
N ALA A 240 2.99 -4.10 19.81
CA ALA A 240 4.32 -4.72 19.86
C ALA A 240 5.13 -4.30 21.09
N GLY A 241 4.81 -3.18 21.74
CA GLY A 241 5.45 -2.75 22.98
C GLY A 241 5.22 -3.67 24.19
N HIS A 242 4.26 -4.60 24.09
CA HIS A 242 4.02 -5.63 25.10
C HIS A 242 4.90 -6.88 24.94
N LEU A 243 5.71 -6.95 23.88
CA LEU A 243 6.65 -8.04 23.64
C LEU A 243 7.97 -7.79 24.39
N ALA A 244 8.58 -8.87 24.88
CA ALA A 244 9.89 -8.81 25.50
C ALA A 244 10.99 -8.46 24.48
N ASP A 245 10.99 -9.16 23.34
CA ASP A 245 11.89 -8.87 22.22
C ASP A 245 11.43 -7.63 21.44
N GLN A 246 12.27 -6.59 21.43
CA GLN A 246 11.97 -5.32 20.79
C GLN A 246 12.21 -5.33 19.27
N SER A 247 12.73 -6.41 18.68
CA SER A 247 12.90 -6.52 17.22
C SER A 247 11.60 -6.32 16.46
N HIS A 248 10.48 -6.83 16.97
CA HIS A 248 9.18 -6.67 16.30
C HIS A 248 8.74 -5.19 16.30
N ARG A 249 8.85 -4.50 17.44
CA ARG A 249 8.53 -3.08 17.54
C ARG A 249 9.47 -2.22 16.68
N ALA A 250 10.76 -2.56 16.63
CA ALA A 250 11.73 -1.90 15.78
C ALA A 250 11.35 -2.03 14.30
N ALA A 251 11.02 -3.23 13.81
CA ALA A 251 10.63 -3.46 12.42
C ALA A 251 9.39 -2.63 12.01
N ILE A 252 8.40 -2.53 12.91
CA ILE A 252 7.21 -1.71 12.72
C ILE A 252 7.59 -0.22 12.65
N ARG A 253 8.40 0.27 13.59
CA ARG A 253 8.85 1.68 13.59
C ARG A 253 9.67 2.02 12.36
N THR A 254 10.56 1.14 11.91
CA THR A 254 11.32 1.31 10.67
C THR A 254 10.41 1.49 9.46
N SER A 255 9.35 0.69 9.35
CA SER A 255 8.35 0.83 8.28
C SER A 255 7.52 2.10 8.45
N HIS A 256 7.12 2.43 9.68
CA HIS A 256 6.39 3.64 10.02
C HIS A 256 7.17 4.90 9.62
N THR A 257 8.48 4.97 9.86
CA THR A 257 9.34 6.07 9.41
C THR A 257 9.15 6.39 7.94
N MET A 258 9.22 5.38 7.07
CA MET A 258 9.10 5.57 5.62
C MET A 258 7.69 6.02 5.22
N VAL A 259 6.67 5.49 5.89
CA VAL A 259 5.29 5.89 5.66
C VAL A 259 5.06 7.33 6.11
N THR A 260 5.54 7.74 7.28
CA THR A 260 5.48 9.13 7.75
C THR A 260 6.15 10.05 6.75
N LEU A 261 7.39 9.76 6.35
CA LEU A 261 8.13 10.55 5.37
C LEU A 261 7.34 10.76 4.07
N HIS A 262 6.83 9.68 3.48
CA HIS A 262 6.20 9.74 2.16
C HIS A 262 4.72 10.14 2.17
N ALA A 263 4.04 10.03 3.31
CA ALA A 263 2.67 10.46 3.50
C ALA A 263 2.59 11.97 3.78
N THR A 264 3.45 12.49 4.66
CA THR A 264 3.35 13.86 5.17
C THR A 264 4.43 14.79 4.64
N GLY A 265 5.56 14.27 4.17
CA GLY A 265 6.76 15.07 3.88
C GLY A 265 7.48 15.60 5.12
N ASP A 266 7.02 15.23 6.33
CA ASP A 266 7.60 15.67 7.59
C ASP A 266 8.84 14.83 7.94
N LEU A 267 9.98 15.36 7.52
CA LEU A 267 11.28 14.73 7.73
C LEU A 267 11.65 14.66 9.22
N GLU A 268 11.24 15.63 10.03
CA GLU A 268 11.57 15.64 11.46
C GLU A 268 10.78 14.57 12.22
N ALA A 269 9.48 14.46 11.95
CA ALA A 269 8.65 13.41 12.51
C ALA A 269 9.20 12.02 12.12
N ALA A 270 9.56 11.82 10.84
CA ALA A 270 10.18 10.59 10.38
C ALA A 270 11.50 10.28 11.12
N ARG A 271 12.34 11.31 11.35
CA ARG A 271 13.62 11.21 12.07
C ARG A 271 13.45 10.81 13.52
N VAL A 272 12.45 11.34 14.22
CA VAL A 272 12.11 10.92 15.60
C VAL A 272 11.78 9.43 15.65
N ILE A 273 10.95 8.94 14.72
CA ILE A 273 10.56 7.53 14.65
C ILE A 273 11.78 6.66 14.28
N ALA A 274 12.63 7.10 13.35
CA ALA A 274 13.82 6.36 12.90
C ALA A 274 14.80 6.12 14.05
N ARG A 275 15.09 7.17 14.85
CA ARG A 275 15.91 7.04 16.06
C ARG A 275 15.31 6.04 17.03
N ALA A 276 14.01 6.14 17.31
CA ALA A 276 13.33 5.22 18.19
C ALA A 276 13.40 3.76 17.69
N ALA A 277 13.33 3.54 16.37
CA ALA A 277 13.51 2.24 15.74
C ALA A 277 14.92 1.68 15.98
N THR A 278 15.98 2.49 15.81
CA THR A 278 17.36 2.04 16.09
C THR A 278 17.58 1.68 17.56
N ILE A 279 17.00 2.42 18.49
CA ILE A 279 17.07 2.11 19.93
C ILE A 279 16.40 0.76 20.23
N ASP A 280 15.21 0.53 19.68
CA ASP A 280 14.51 -0.74 19.85
C ASP A 280 15.27 -1.90 19.19
N ALA A 281 15.85 -1.69 18.01
CA ALA A 281 16.55 -2.73 17.28
C ALA A 281 17.85 -3.19 17.98
N HIS A 282 18.49 -2.30 18.74
CA HIS A 282 19.62 -2.67 19.60
C HIS A 282 19.21 -3.49 20.84
N ARG A 283 17.95 -3.36 21.27
CA ARG A 283 17.37 -4.16 22.37
C ARG A 283 16.70 -5.44 21.86
N GLY A 284 16.66 -5.65 20.55
CA GLY A 284 16.09 -6.82 19.91
C GLY A 284 17.14 -7.84 19.47
N SER A 285 16.68 -9.06 19.25
CA SER A 285 17.54 -10.20 18.90
C SER A 285 17.92 -10.26 17.41
N SER A 286 17.13 -9.66 16.52
CA SER A 286 17.32 -9.74 15.05
C SER A 286 18.35 -8.73 14.52
N TYR A 287 19.37 -9.26 13.86
CA TYR A 287 20.37 -8.48 13.13
C TYR A 287 19.79 -7.90 11.84
N ALA A 288 18.89 -8.63 11.15
CA ALA A 288 18.22 -8.13 9.95
C ALA A 288 17.40 -6.86 10.23
N VAL A 289 16.64 -6.85 11.33
CA VAL A 289 15.88 -5.67 11.76
C VAL A 289 16.83 -4.52 12.13
N ARG A 290 17.92 -4.82 12.83
CA ARG A 290 18.91 -3.81 13.24
C ARG A 290 19.62 -3.18 12.03
N ALA A 291 20.04 -3.97 11.07
CA ALA A 291 20.65 -3.49 9.83
C ALA A 291 19.67 -2.57 9.08
N ARG A 292 18.42 -3.00 8.91
CA ARG A 292 17.39 -2.21 8.25
C ARG A 292 17.07 -0.91 8.99
N ALA A 293 17.02 -0.93 10.32
CA ALA A 293 16.77 0.26 11.12
C ALA A 293 17.88 1.31 10.94
N HIS A 294 19.14 0.88 10.91
CA HIS A 294 20.28 1.77 10.61
C HIS A 294 20.26 2.28 9.18
N ALA A 295 19.92 1.44 8.20
CA ALA A 295 19.81 1.84 6.79
C ALA A 295 18.73 2.93 6.58
N VAL A 296 17.56 2.76 7.20
CA VAL A 296 16.49 3.77 7.15
C VAL A 296 16.89 5.05 7.89
N HIS A 297 17.59 4.95 9.03
CA HIS A 297 18.13 6.12 9.72
C HIS A 297 19.12 6.87 8.81
N ALA A 298 20.01 6.15 8.12
CA ALA A 298 20.96 6.73 7.18
C ALA A 298 20.25 7.50 6.05
N GLU A 299 19.19 6.94 5.48
CA GLU A 299 18.36 7.64 4.47
C GLU A 299 17.77 8.94 5.05
N ILE A 300 17.20 8.91 6.25
CA ILE A 300 16.62 10.11 6.87
C ILE A 300 17.69 11.19 7.12
N CYS A 301 18.86 10.81 7.62
CA CYS A 301 19.98 11.75 7.80
C CYS A 301 20.46 12.32 6.46
N ALA A 302 20.59 11.50 5.43
CA ALA A 302 21.02 11.94 4.11
C ALA A 302 20.03 12.95 3.51
N ARG A 303 18.72 12.68 3.61
CA ARG A 303 17.65 13.60 3.20
C ARG A 303 17.66 14.91 3.99
N ALA A 304 18.12 14.89 5.24
CA ALA A 304 18.27 16.07 6.08
C ALA A 304 19.55 16.86 5.81
N GLY A 305 20.38 16.46 4.83
CA GLY A 305 21.68 17.07 4.56
C GLY A 305 22.75 16.74 5.60
N GLN A 306 22.51 15.74 6.46
CA GLN A 306 23.42 15.32 7.52
C GLN A 306 24.34 14.20 7.03
N ALA A 307 25.20 14.50 6.06
CA ALA A 307 26.02 13.50 5.36
C ALA A 307 26.90 12.66 6.31
N SER A 308 27.49 13.29 7.33
CA SER A 308 28.31 12.59 8.34
C SER A 308 27.50 11.57 9.14
N ASP A 309 26.32 11.98 9.63
CA ASP A 309 25.44 11.10 10.41
C ASP A 309 24.90 9.96 9.54
N ALA A 310 24.60 10.24 8.27
CA ALA A 310 24.18 9.24 7.30
C ALA A 310 25.27 8.18 7.08
N ALA A 311 26.52 8.60 6.86
CA ALA A 311 27.65 7.70 6.68
C ALA A 311 27.90 6.81 7.90
N VAL A 312 27.82 7.37 9.12
CA VAL A 312 27.95 6.60 10.37
C VAL A 312 26.83 5.57 10.52
N ALA A 313 25.58 5.95 10.22
CA ALA A 313 24.45 5.03 10.28
C ALA A 313 24.58 3.91 9.23
N LEU A 314 25.04 4.24 8.03
CA LEU A 314 25.23 3.28 6.95
C LEU A 314 26.37 2.28 7.23
N ASP A 315 27.50 2.75 7.78
CA ASP A 315 28.60 1.88 8.26
C ASP A 315 28.10 0.89 9.32
N ARG A 316 27.27 1.35 10.27
CA ARG A 316 26.63 0.46 11.25
C ARG A 316 25.71 -0.57 10.60
N ALA A 317 24.97 -0.18 9.55
CA ALA A 317 24.13 -1.12 8.81
C ALA A 317 24.98 -2.21 8.14
N TRP A 318 26.07 -1.84 7.46
CA TRP A 318 26.98 -2.80 6.81
C TRP A 318 27.61 -3.78 7.80
N LYS A 319 28.17 -3.27 8.91
CA LYS A 319 28.70 -4.12 10.00
C LYS A 319 27.67 -5.06 10.60
N THR A 320 26.40 -4.66 10.62
CA THR A 320 25.31 -5.51 11.11
C THR A 320 24.93 -6.59 10.09
N VAL A 321 24.98 -6.28 8.79
CA VAL A 321 24.71 -7.24 7.71
C VAL A 321 25.74 -8.38 7.71
N GLU A 322 27.00 -8.11 8.05
CA GLU A 322 28.04 -9.14 8.20
C GLU A 322 27.73 -10.16 9.31
N GLN A 323 26.82 -9.83 10.23
CA GLN A 323 26.43 -10.66 11.37
C GLN A 323 25.11 -11.41 11.14
N LEU A 324 24.54 -11.33 9.92
CA LEU A 324 23.30 -12.02 9.60
C LEU A 324 23.48 -13.54 9.71
N SER A 325 22.59 -14.17 10.48
CA SER A 325 22.48 -15.62 10.56
C SER A 325 21.36 -16.12 9.66
N VAL A 326 21.49 -17.37 9.18
CA VAL A 326 20.41 -18.08 8.47
C VAL A 326 19.17 -18.25 9.37
N ASP A 327 19.36 -18.29 10.69
CA ASP A 327 18.29 -18.46 11.68
C ASP A 327 17.64 -17.12 12.13
N ASP A 328 17.94 -15.98 11.48
CA ASP A 328 17.33 -14.70 11.88
C ASP A 328 15.80 -14.74 11.65
N PRO A 329 14.98 -14.47 12.68
CA PRO A 329 13.51 -14.51 12.58
C PRO A 329 12.92 -13.53 11.54
N HIS A 330 13.70 -12.53 11.09
CA HIS A 330 13.30 -11.49 10.15
C HIS A 330 14.22 -11.45 8.91
N SER A 331 14.56 -12.62 8.34
CA SER A 331 15.49 -12.81 7.21
C SER A 331 15.15 -12.11 5.88
N GLY A 332 14.16 -11.21 5.85
CA GLY A 332 13.75 -10.48 4.65
C GLY A 332 14.64 -9.30 4.24
N PHE A 333 15.66 -8.93 5.02
CA PHE A 333 16.60 -7.86 4.70
C PHE A 333 18.02 -8.41 4.54
N THR A 334 18.67 -8.08 3.42
CA THR A 334 19.98 -8.62 3.02
C THR A 334 20.95 -7.51 2.62
N ALA A 335 22.21 -7.87 2.36
CA ALA A 335 23.21 -6.96 1.77
C ALA A 335 22.72 -6.30 0.48
N ASP A 336 22.01 -7.04 -0.36
CA ASP A 336 21.46 -6.55 -1.63
C ASP A 336 20.41 -5.44 -1.43
N HIS A 337 19.63 -5.52 -0.36
CA HIS A 337 18.71 -4.46 0.02
C HIS A 337 19.46 -3.24 0.56
N LEU A 338 20.56 -3.46 1.28
CA LEU A 338 21.38 -2.38 1.83
C LEU A 338 22.07 -1.55 0.75
N ASN A 339 22.49 -2.17 -0.37
CA ASN A 339 23.01 -1.46 -1.54
C ASN A 339 22.04 -0.37 -2.06
N GLY A 340 20.72 -0.61 -1.99
CA GLY A 340 19.72 0.39 -2.38
C GLY A 340 19.73 1.63 -1.46
N PHE A 341 19.92 1.44 -0.15
CA PHE A 341 20.05 2.54 0.81
C PHE A 341 21.38 3.27 0.67
N ASP A 342 22.48 2.54 0.45
CA ASP A 342 23.80 3.11 0.21
C ASP A 342 23.80 4.05 -0.99
N GLY A 343 23.30 3.59 -2.14
CA GLY A 343 23.23 4.42 -3.33
C GLY A 343 22.27 5.61 -3.18
N LEU A 344 21.18 5.47 -2.42
CA LEU A 344 20.31 6.61 -2.11
C LEU A 344 20.99 7.65 -1.21
N CYS A 345 21.75 7.22 -0.20
CA CYS A 345 22.55 8.12 0.62
C CYS A 345 23.60 8.85 -0.24
N ALA A 346 24.22 8.15 -1.19
CA ALA A 346 25.17 8.71 -2.14
C ALA A 346 24.54 9.79 -3.04
N LEU A 347 23.32 9.56 -3.56
CA LEU A 347 22.56 10.56 -4.31
C LEU A 347 22.39 11.86 -3.53
N HIS A 348 22.02 11.74 -2.26
CA HIS A 348 21.84 12.89 -1.38
C HIS A 348 23.15 13.57 -0.97
N ALA A 349 24.26 12.83 -0.98
CA ALA A 349 25.61 13.37 -0.78
C ALA A 349 26.19 14.03 -2.06
N GLY A 350 25.53 13.88 -3.22
CA GLY A 350 25.98 14.41 -4.49
C GLY A 350 26.98 13.52 -5.25
N ASP A 351 27.21 12.29 -4.79
CA ASP A 351 28.08 11.31 -5.46
C ASP A 351 27.24 10.42 -6.39
N ALA A 352 27.00 10.93 -7.60
CA ALA A 352 26.18 10.25 -8.60
C ALA A 352 26.82 8.94 -9.13
N GLY A 353 28.15 8.84 -9.10
CA GLY A 353 28.88 7.66 -9.53
C GLY A 353 28.70 6.50 -8.56
N HIS A 354 28.99 6.74 -7.27
CA HIS A 354 28.76 5.74 -6.22
C HIS A 354 27.28 5.36 -6.11
N ALA A 355 26.38 6.36 -6.23
CA ALA A 355 24.94 6.12 -6.30
C ALA A 355 24.56 5.11 -7.38
N HIS A 356 25.02 5.34 -8.62
CA HIS A 356 24.75 4.47 -9.75
C HIS A 356 25.19 3.02 -9.46
N ASP A 357 26.45 2.83 -9.05
CA ASP A 357 27.02 1.49 -8.88
C ASP A 357 26.33 0.70 -7.78
N SER A 358 25.98 1.33 -6.65
CA SER A 358 25.25 0.66 -5.57
C SER A 358 23.79 0.40 -5.93
N LEU A 359 23.10 1.32 -6.61
CA LEU A 359 21.72 1.12 -7.04
C LEU A 359 21.60 0.04 -8.13
N ASP A 360 22.55 -0.02 -9.07
CA ASP A 360 22.60 -1.04 -10.12
C ASP A 360 22.82 -2.45 -9.55
N ARG A 361 23.72 -2.59 -8.57
CA ARG A 361 23.89 -3.84 -7.80
C ARG A 361 22.58 -4.26 -7.12
N SER A 362 21.89 -3.31 -6.49
CA SER A 362 20.61 -3.59 -5.81
C SER A 362 19.53 -4.01 -6.81
N ALA A 363 19.35 -3.26 -7.90
CA ALA A 363 18.38 -3.57 -8.95
C ALA A 363 18.61 -4.96 -9.56
N SER A 364 19.87 -5.30 -9.82
CA SER A 364 20.29 -6.59 -10.37
C SER A 364 20.00 -7.78 -9.45
N ALA A 365 20.01 -7.57 -8.12
CA ALA A 365 19.78 -8.61 -7.13
C ALA A 365 18.28 -8.82 -6.80
N LEU A 366 17.46 -7.78 -6.93
CA LEU A 366 16.01 -7.80 -6.62
C LEU A 366 15.18 -8.49 -7.71
N ARG A 367 15.33 -9.82 -7.81
CA ARG A 367 14.73 -10.64 -8.88
C ARG A 367 13.42 -11.32 -8.51
N LEU A 368 13.07 -11.44 -7.22
CA LEU A 368 11.88 -12.16 -6.82
C LEU A 368 10.63 -11.30 -7.06
N SER A 369 9.48 -11.94 -7.32
CA SER A 369 8.20 -11.24 -7.52
C SER A 369 7.85 -10.31 -6.35
N ARG A 370 8.14 -10.74 -5.11
CA ARG A 370 7.96 -9.94 -3.87
C ARG A 370 8.80 -8.66 -3.83
N ASP A 371 9.88 -8.61 -4.61
CA ASP A 371 10.79 -7.47 -4.66
C ASP A 371 10.29 -6.38 -5.62
N SER A 372 9.25 -6.63 -6.42
CA SER A 372 8.77 -5.71 -7.47
C SER A 372 8.49 -4.29 -6.96
N VAL A 373 7.98 -4.15 -5.73
CA VAL A 373 7.75 -2.83 -5.12
C VAL A 373 9.08 -2.10 -4.86
N GLN A 374 10.05 -2.82 -4.29
CA GLN A 374 11.37 -2.26 -3.99
C GLN A 374 12.16 -1.98 -5.27
N ARG A 375 12.10 -2.89 -6.26
CA ARG A 375 12.72 -2.70 -7.56
C ARG A 375 12.19 -1.44 -8.25
N GLY A 376 10.88 -1.21 -8.19
CA GLY A 376 10.30 0.04 -8.71
C GLY A 376 10.86 1.30 -8.04
N ILE A 377 11.20 1.25 -6.74
CA ILE A 377 11.83 2.37 -6.02
C ILE A 377 13.30 2.52 -6.45
N VAL A 378 14.07 1.42 -6.39
CA VAL A 378 15.50 1.42 -6.74
C VAL A 378 15.72 1.85 -8.19
N SER A 379 14.90 1.38 -9.14
CA SER A 379 14.99 1.79 -10.56
C SER A 379 14.76 3.30 -10.73
N THR A 380 13.85 3.92 -9.94
CA THR A 380 13.66 5.38 -10.00
C THR A 380 14.85 6.17 -9.47
N ASP A 381 15.50 5.65 -8.42
CA ASP A 381 16.70 6.28 -7.87
C ASP A 381 17.88 6.10 -8.83
N LEU A 382 18.01 4.91 -9.45
CA LEU A 382 19.04 4.63 -10.46
C LEU A 382 18.87 5.54 -11.68
N ALA A 383 17.63 5.76 -12.12
CA ALA A 383 17.33 6.73 -13.17
C ALA A 383 17.78 8.14 -12.79
N LEU A 384 17.54 8.57 -11.55
CA LEU A 384 18.02 9.87 -11.07
C LEU A 384 19.56 9.93 -11.03
N ALA A 385 20.24 8.84 -10.67
CA ALA A 385 21.70 8.76 -10.73
C ALA A 385 22.22 8.97 -12.17
N ARG A 386 21.61 8.31 -13.17
CA ARG A 386 21.94 8.52 -14.60
C ARG A 386 21.74 9.97 -15.03
N LEU A 387 20.65 10.60 -14.60
CA LEU A 387 20.41 12.02 -14.88
C LEU A 387 21.50 12.91 -14.29
N ARG A 388 21.93 12.66 -13.05
CA ARG A 388 22.99 13.41 -12.38
C ARG A 388 24.37 13.19 -13.00
N LEU A 389 24.58 12.05 -13.66
CA LEU A 389 25.76 11.75 -14.49
C LEU A 389 25.70 12.42 -15.88
N GLY A 390 24.64 13.17 -16.19
CA GLY A 390 24.50 13.88 -17.47
C GLY A 390 23.94 13.02 -18.59
N ASP A 391 23.31 11.88 -18.27
CA ASP A 391 22.68 11.00 -19.25
C ASP A 391 21.14 10.97 -19.08
N PRO A 392 20.43 11.98 -19.65
CA PRO A 392 18.97 12.07 -19.57
C PRO A 392 18.25 10.98 -20.37
N ALA A 393 18.86 10.42 -21.42
CA ALA A 393 18.26 9.36 -22.22
C ALA A 393 18.24 8.05 -21.42
N ALA A 394 19.36 7.64 -20.83
CA ALA A 394 19.41 6.45 -19.97
C ALA A 394 18.55 6.61 -18.70
N CYS A 395 18.41 7.84 -18.19
CA CYS A 395 17.44 8.15 -17.13
C CYS A 395 16.01 7.78 -17.58
N VAL A 396 15.61 8.21 -18.78
CA VAL A 396 14.28 7.93 -19.31
C VAL A 396 14.05 6.44 -19.55
N ASP A 397 15.02 5.71 -20.09
CA ASP A 397 14.91 4.25 -20.29
C ASP A 397 14.58 3.52 -18.98
N LEU A 398 15.27 3.86 -17.90
CA LEU A 398 15.01 3.31 -16.56
C LEU A 398 13.65 3.76 -15.98
N LEU A 399 13.21 4.98 -16.31
CA LEU A 399 11.88 5.44 -15.89
C LEU A 399 10.76 4.67 -16.58
N HIS A 400 10.91 4.20 -17.82
CA HIS A 400 9.91 3.32 -18.44
C HIS A 400 9.72 2.03 -17.63
N GLU A 401 10.80 1.38 -17.21
CA GLU A 401 10.71 0.18 -16.36
C GLU A 401 10.04 0.50 -15.01
N ALA A 402 10.44 1.60 -14.38
CA ALA A 402 9.86 2.02 -13.12
C ALA A 402 8.35 2.30 -13.22
N VAL A 403 7.92 2.90 -14.35
CA VAL A 403 6.51 3.16 -14.65
C VAL A 403 5.73 1.84 -14.72
N ASP A 404 6.25 0.84 -15.41
CA ASP A 404 5.62 -0.49 -15.49
C ASP A 404 5.49 -1.15 -14.13
N LEU A 405 6.57 -1.15 -13.33
CA LEU A 405 6.58 -1.69 -11.97
C LEU A 405 5.59 -0.98 -11.05
N ALA A 406 5.56 0.35 -11.07
CA ALA A 406 4.61 1.15 -10.31
C ALA A 406 3.15 0.87 -10.76
N SER A 407 2.94 0.65 -12.05
CA SER A 407 1.64 0.31 -12.63
C SER A 407 1.15 -1.08 -12.20
N VAL A 408 2.05 -2.08 -12.17
CA VAL A 408 1.71 -3.46 -11.78
C VAL A 408 1.42 -3.57 -10.29
N THR A 409 2.30 -2.98 -9.48
CA THR A 409 2.23 -3.07 -8.01
C THR A 409 1.25 -2.08 -7.40
N GLY A 410 1.03 -0.93 -8.05
CA GLY A 410 0.36 0.22 -7.46
C GLY A 410 1.22 0.97 -6.44
N GLY A 411 2.54 0.75 -6.43
CA GLY A 411 3.47 1.31 -5.45
C GLY A 411 3.50 2.84 -5.46
N ARG A 412 3.12 3.44 -4.34
CA ARG A 412 3.01 4.90 -4.19
C ARG A 412 4.36 5.60 -4.22
N VAL A 413 5.36 5.04 -3.57
CA VAL A 413 6.69 5.67 -3.44
C VAL A 413 7.38 5.76 -4.80
N ALA A 414 7.41 4.68 -5.57
CA ALA A 414 7.92 4.68 -6.94
C ALA A 414 7.19 5.73 -7.79
N ALA A 415 5.85 5.77 -7.74
CA ALA A 415 5.08 6.78 -8.46
C ALA A 415 5.39 8.22 -8.02
N GLN A 416 5.66 8.48 -6.73
CA GLN A 416 6.12 9.78 -6.24
C GLN A 416 7.50 10.15 -6.82
N ARG A 417 8.45 9.21 -6.79
CA ARG A 417 9.81 9.42 -7.27
C ARG A 417 9.87 9.61 -8.79
N ILE A 418 9.10 8.85 -9.57
CA ILE A 418 8.92 9.08 -11.02
C ILE A 418 8.52 10.53 -11.31
N ARG A 419 7.54 11.07 -10.57
CA ARG A 419 7.11 12.47 -10.77
C ARG A 419 8.20 13.48 -10.46
N LEU A 420 9.01 13.23 -9.43
CA LEU A 420 10.14 14.10 -9.06
C LEU A 420 11.26 14.03 -10.10
N THR A 421 11.68 12.83 -10.51
CA THR A 421 12.72 12.67 -11.55
C THR A 421 12.24 13.25 -12.89
N ARG A 422 10.97 13.05 -13.25
CA ARG A 422 10.38 13.68 -14.43
C ARG A 422 10.40 15.22 -14.36
N HIS A 423 10.20 15.79 -13.18
CA HIS A 423 10.29 17.23 -12.98
C HIS A 423 11.72 17.76 -13.17
N ASP A 424 12.72 16.98 -12.79
CA ASP A 424 14.15 17.29 -13.02
C ASP A 424 14.54 17.19 -14.50
N LEU A 425 13.83 16.37 -15.29
CA LEU A 425 14.00 16.26 -16.75
C LEU A 425 13.43 17.44 -17.56
N ARG A 426 12.86 18.47 -16.92
CA ARG A 426 12.29 19.65 -17.62
C ARG A 426 13.25 20.37 -18.59
N PRO A 427 14.57 20.46 -18.36
CA PRO A 427 15.49 21.03 -19.35
C PRO A 427 15.46 20.33 -20.71
N TRP A 428 15.08 19.05 -20.77
CA TRP A 428 15.03 18.22 -21.99
C TRP A 428 13.62 18.09 -22.59
N ARG A 429 12.68 18.96 -22.23
CA ARG A 429 11.27 18.91 -22.67
C ARG A 429 11.02 18.87 -24.19
N ALA A 430 12.03 19.22 -25.00
CA ALA A 430 11.92 19.20 -26.46
C ALA A 430 12.39 17.88 -27.08
N GLU A 431 12.99 16.99 -26.27
CA GLU A 431 13.53 15.71 -26.74
C GLU A 431 12.42 14.67 -26.91
N SER A 432 12.52 13.83 -27.95
CA SER A 432 11.50 12.82 -28.27
C SER A 432 11.36 11.75 -27.19
N PHE A 433 12.47 11.30 -26.61
CA PHE A 433 12.47 10.30 -25.54
C PHE A 433 11.63 10.76 -24.34
N LEU A 434 11.59 12.07 -24.06
CA LEU A 434 10.82 12.59 -22.94
C LEU A 434 9.33 12.68 -23.26
N ALA A 435 8.97 12.94 -24.52
CA ALA A 435 7.59 12.87 -24.98
C ALA A 435 7.06 11.42 -24.90
N GLU A 436 7.87 10.44 -25.31
CA GLU A 436 7.53 9.01 -25.19
C GLU A 436 7.32 8.59 -23.72
N LEU A 437 8.16 9.08 -22.81
CA LEU A 437 7.98 8.86 -21.37
C LEU A 437 6.68 9.50 -20.84
N ASP A 438 6.37 10.72 -21.27
CA ASP A 438 5.14 11.41 -20.87
C ASP A 438 3.89 10.65 -21.33
N ASP A 439 3.89 10.17 -22.58
CA ASP A 439 2.84 9.31 -23.11
C ASP A 439 2.73 8.01 -22.32
N HIS A 440 3.86 7.37 -22.00
CA HIS A 440 3.87 6.15 -21.20
C HIS A 440 3.31 6.38 -19.80
N ILE A 441 3.74 7.43 -19.09
CA ILE A 441 3.22 7.82 -17.77
C ILE A 441 1.71 8.10 -17.87
N HIS A 442 1.27 8.79 -18.91
CA HIS A 442 -0.13 9.07 -19.12
C HIS A 442 -0.92 7.76 -19.26
N ASP A 443 -0.55 6.89 -20.18
CA ASP A 443 -1.29 5.66 -20.48
C ASP A 443 -1.29 4.64 -19.32
N THR A 444 -0.26 4.66 -18.47
CA THR A 444 -0.08 3.65 -17.42
C THR A 444 -0.37 4.13 -16.00
N LEU A 445 -0.23 5.42 -15.68
CA LEU A 445 -0.38 5.92 -14.31
C LEU A 445 -1.49 6.95 -14.13
N ILE A 446 -1.85 7.71 -15.18
CA ILE A 446 -2.77 8.86 -15.08
C ILE A 446 -4.08 8.65 -15.84
N GLY A 447 -4.01 8.23 -17.11
CA GLY A 447 -5.12 7.83 -17.96
C GLY A 447 -5.71 6.46 -17.56
N ARG A 448 -5.73 6.19 -16.24
CA ARG A 448 -6.08 4.92 -15.61
C ARG A 448 -7.08 5.04 -14.48
#